data_AF-C1MX47-F1
#
_entry.id   AF-C1MX47-F1
#
_cell.length_a   1.000
_cell.length_b   1.000
_cell.length_c   1.000
_cell.angle_alpha   90.00
_cell.angle_beta   90.00
_cell.angle_gamma   90.00
#
_symmetry.space_group_name_H-M   'P 1'
#
loop_
_entity.id
_entity.type
_entity.pdbx_description
1 polymer ?
#
loop_
_entity_poly.entity_id
_entity_poly.type
_entity_poly.pdbx_seq_one_letter_code
_entity_poly.pdbx_strand_id
1 'polypeptide(L)'
;MAEEMIDVALESERGVPPSTTGAEMPTPTLAGPSRRSLDGADDHVDNYDAAPGETPEAAAGDERDDVPLMARASSSSGNGIGTGTGVGGGMVALELSSHGDGALGDAVLDDSQWRWRHTVSYWVCVCFILGSLLFVSGCAFWYKKYEYEARERALVTYPFLAGACCFTCGSYLGVFTAVNLGRNGKSVMWEWAPHKDGFLGYLCYLIGALVFNISCIEPLDAFSDLPSWMKREMAWGAAEVGSFFFILGAAVEVKRNGVSDVRAAIEDGTWMTLPFWVSWNNLFGGCFFFIAAVAGRFDPTSPGWVYTTYLIGSMNFFVASSLMMYMWKGEQYGLGFIPSINRVLPIRGYVREGDDGDGKEYRKVSVVQYCFLQAYIALTAASFVDFCFATQGGFTAYEKYDGVARWHEVIASLMGLYLSAGLLFMASVLHHAPRVQPFDKLLWWAQAFAVAKLAQITVSVSISYNAEA
;
A
#
# COMPACT_ATOMS: atom_id res chain seq x y z
N MET A 1 -23.53 1.41 51.87
CA MET A 1 -23.30 0.87 53.23
C MET A 1 -22.97 -0.60 53.06
N ALA A 2 -21.77 -1.10 53.32
CA ALA A 2 -20.45 -0.47 53.59
C ALA A 2 -19.40 -1.54 53.14
N GLU A 3 -18.42 -1.20 52.30
CA GLU A 3 -17.03 -0.87 52.67
C GLU A 3 -16.28 -1.94 53.49
N GLU A 4 -15.38 -2.66 52.79
CA GLU A 4 -14.06 -3.16 53.22
C GLU A 4 -13.21 -3.05 51.94
N MET A 5 -12.34 -2.05 51.73
CA MET A 5 -11.17 -1.61 52.50
C MET A 5 -10.07 -2.69 52.54
N ILE A 6 -9.12 -2.57 51.59
CA ILE A 6 -7.88 -3.36 51.54
C ILE A 6 -6.70 -2.40 51.76
N ASP A 7 -5.80 -2.78 52.67
CA ASP A 7 -4.75 -1.93 53.20
C ASP A 7 -3.63 -1.57 52.22
N VAL A 8 -3.06 -0.39 52.47
CA VAL A 8 -1.80 0.09 51.90
C VAL A 8 -0.64 -0.41 52.75
N ALA A 9 0.33 -1.09 52.13
CA ALA A 9 1.63 -1.39 52.74
C ALA A 9 2.75 -0.64 52.01
N LEU A 10 3.50 0.18 52.75
CA LEU A 10 4.71 0.88 52.33
C LEU A 10 5.88 0.45 53.24
N GLU A 11 7.10 0.83 52.84
CA GLU A 11 8.40 0.53 53.50
C GLU A 11 8.83 -0.95 53.38
N SER A 12 10.11 -1.33 53.24
CA SER A 12 11.43 -0.66 53.28
C SER A 12 12.36 -1.45 52.30
N GLU A 13 13.51 -1.03 51.77
CA GLU A 13 14.73 -0.52 52.44
C GLU A 13 15.87 -0.29 51.39
N ARG A 14 16.94 0.46 51.76
CA ARG A 14 18.28 0.58 51.11
C ARG A 14 18.38 1.46 49.84
N GLY A 15 19.43 2.26 49.63
CA GLY A 15 20.63 2.55 50.44
C GLY A 15 21.87 2.77 49.55
N VAL A 16 22.46 3.98 49.54
CA VAL A 16 23.50 4.45 48.58
C VAL A 16 24.32 5.59 49.22
N PRO A 17 25.64 5.81 48.96
CA PRO A 17 26.81 4.93 48.74
C PRO A 17 27.92 5.27 49.81
N PRO A 18 29.29 5.26 49.62
CA PRO A 18 30.08 5.90 48.53
C PRO A 18 31.39 5.20 48.04
N SER A 19 31.83 5.64 46.83
CA SER A 19 33.23 5.81 46.33
C SER A 19 34.37 4.80 46.62
N THR A 20 35.15 4.43 45.59
CA THR A 20 36.54 4.94 45.36
C THR A 20 37.18 4.48 44.04
N THR A 21 38.15 5.29 43.55
CA THR A 21 39.30 5.05 42.63
C THR A 21 39.60 3.62 42.11
N GLY A 22 40.17 3.39 40.92
CA GLY A 22 40.88 4.25 39.94
C GLY A 22 41.83 3.39 39.07
N ALA A 23 42.69 4.01 38.22
CA ALA A 23 43.67 3.37 37.31
C ALA A 23 43.08 2.49 36.18
N GLU A 24 43.69 2.28 35.01
CA GLU A 24 44.60 2.99 34.10
C GLU A 24 44.75 2.04 32.87
N MET A 25 45.19 2.57 31.73
CA MET A 25 45.50 1.83 30.48
C MET A 25 46.73 0.87 30.64
N PRO A 26 47.05 -0.08 29.72
CA PRO A 26 46.95 0.07 28.26
C PRO A 26 46.69 -1.15 27.36
N THR A 27 46.50 -0.85 26.07
CA THR A 27 46.65 -1.74 24.90
C THR A 27 48.05 -2.33 24.78
N PRO A 28 48.18 -3.46 24.05
CA PRO A 28 49.25 -3.53 23.05
C PRO A 28 48.77 -3.99 21.66
N THR A 29 49.42 -3.42 20.65
CA THR A 29 49.39 -3.83 19.23
C THR A 29 50.32 -5.02 18.97
N LEU A 30 50.06 -5.76 17.87
CA LEU A 30 50.99 -6.41 16.91
C LEU A 30 50.15 -7.44 16.10
N ALA A 31 49.88 -7.27 14.79
CA ALA A 31 50.76 -7.28 13.62
C ALA A 31 50.99 -8.68 13.01
N GLY A 32 50.86 -8.79 11.68
CA GLY A 32 51.52 -9.83 10.86
C GLY A 32 50.60 -10.67 9.96
N PRO A 33 50.74 -10.59 8.62
CA PRO A 33 49.98 -11.42 7.68
C PRO A 33 50.76 -12.68 7.25
N SER A 34 50.06 -13.68 6.69
CA SER A 34 50.72 -14.73 5.90
C SER A 34 49.97 -15.01 4.59
N ARG A 35 50.72 -14.89 3.48
CA ARG A 35 50.31 -15.34 2.14
C ARG A 35 50.26 -16.87 2.10
N ARG A 36 49.39 -17.42 1.24
CA ARG A 36 49.79 -18.58 0.43
C ARG A 36 49.08 -18.58 -0.92
N SER A 37 49.88 -18.38 -1.97
CA SER A 37 49.58 -18.75 -3.35
C SER A 37 50.06 -20.18 -3.62
N LEU A 38 49.43 -20.85 -4.59
CA LEU A 38 49.84 -22.02 -5.40
C LEU A 38 48.57 -22.34 -6.22
N ASP A 39 48.46 -22.04 -7.52
CA ASP A 39 49.16 -22.60 -8.69
C ASP A 39 49.02 -24.13 -8.83
N GLY A 40 48.51 -24.60 -9.98
CA GLY A 40 48.72 -25.99 -10.43
C GLY A 40 47.65 -26.65 -11.31
N ALA A 41 47.82 -26.53 -12.64
CA ALA A 41 47.61 -27.55 -13.68
C ALA A 41 46.24 -28.23 -13.93
N ASP A 42 45.73 -28.03 -15.15
CA ASP A 42 45.42 -29.02 -16.20
C ASP A 42 45.03 -30.48 -15.85
N ASP A 43 43.97 -30.98 -16.51
CA ASP A 43 44.14 -32.12 -17.43
C ASP A 43 42.99 -32.24 -18.47
N HIS A 44 43.35 -32.69 -19.68
CA HIS A 44 42.45 -33.10 -20.77
C HIS A 44 42.01 -34.58 -20.58
N VAL A 45 40.90 -35.03 -21.20
CA VAL A 45 40.81 -36.32 -21.96
C VAL A 45 39.40 -36.61 -22.54
N ASP A 46 39.39 -36.89 -23.85
CA ASP A 46 38.57 -37.75 -24.72
C ASP A 46 37.02 -37.80 -24.76
N ASN A 47 36.50 -37.32 -25.90
CA ASN A 47 35.72 -38.03 -26.93
C ASN A 47 34.97 -39.35 -26.60
N TYR A 48 33.72 -39.43 -27.06
CA TYR A 48 33.18 -40.62 -27.75
C TYR A 48 32.26 -40.21 -28.92
N ASP A 49 32.52 -40.77 -30.11
CA ASP A 49 31.66 -40.71 -31.29
C ASP A 49 30.53 -41.76 -31.22
N ALA A 50 29.35 -41.45 -31.78
CA ALA A 50 28.65 -42.26 -32.81
C ALA A 50 27.19 -41.82 -33.05
N ALA A 51 26.86 -41.53 -34.32
CA ALA A 51 25.51 -41.46 -34.89
C ALA A 51 25.11 -42.86 -35.46
N PRO A 52 24.03 -43.09 -36.25
CA PRO A 52 22.99 -42.17 -36.76
C PRO A 52 21.53 -42.72 -36.69
N GLY A 53 20.53 -41.94 -37.17
CA GLY A 53 19.14 -42.39 -37.33
C GLY A 53 18.16 -41.36 -37.90
N GLU A 54 17.96 -41.40 -39.22
CA GLU A 54 16.95 -40.68 -40.01
C GLU A 54 15.63 -41.50 -40.11
N THR A 55 14.42 -41.05 -40.47
CA THR A 55 13.71 -39.77 -40.81
C THR A 55 12.18 -40.12 -40.89
N PRO A 56 11.21 -39.28 -41.37
CA PRO A 56 10.91 -37.83 -41.23
C PRO A 56 9.41 -37.57 -40.82
N GLU A 57 8.94 -36.31 -40.99
CA GLU A 57 7.52 -35.84 -41.02
C GLU A 57 6.73 -35.80 -39.67
N ALA A 58 5.87 -34.81 -39.36
CA ALA A 58 5.38 -33.65 -40.11
C ALA A 58 5.14 -32.38 -39.25
N ALA A 59 5.00 -31.24 -39.93
CA ALA A 59 4.91 -29.85 -39.47
C ALA A 59 3.88 -29.45 -38.40
N ALA A 60 4.24 -28.44 -37.58
CA ALA A 60 3.35 -27.34 -37.16
C ALA A 60 4.11 -26.11 -36.60
N GLY A 61 3.98 -24.96 -37.27
CA GLY A 61 4.04 -23.59 -36.72
C GLY A 61 5.16 -23.16 -35.75
N ASP A 62 6.18 -22.48 -36.27
CA ASP A 62 7.16 -21.70 -35.51
C ASP A 62 6.83 -20.20 -35.64
N GLU A 63 6.77 -19.47 -34.53
CA GLU A 63 6.69 -17.99 -34.50
C GLU A 63 7.54 -17.51 -33.31
N ARG A 64 8.83 -17.26 -33.58
CA ARG A 64 9.77 -16.57 -32.70
C ARG A 64 10.03 -15.18 -33.26
N ASP A 65 9.53 -14.15 -32.59
CA ASP A 65 9.90 -12.77 -32.91
C ASP A 65 11.29 -12.45 -32.36
N ASP A 66 12.30 -12.55 -33.22
CA ASP A 66 13.64 -12.04 -32.95
C ASP A 66 13.67 -10.50 -33.04
N VAL A 67 14.38 -9.87 -32.09
CA VAL A 67 14.54 -8.42 -32.03
C VAL A 67 15.53 -7.95 -33.11
N PRO A 68 15.17 -6.99 -33.99
CA PRO A 68 16.10 -6.49 -35.01
C PRO A 68 17.24 -5.67 -34.40
N LEU A 69 18.47 -6.07 -34.74
CA LEU A 69 19.71 -5.36 -34.43
C LEU A 69 20.12 -4.48 -35.63
N MET A 70 20.82 -3.37 -35.33
CA MET A 70 21.55 -2.46 -36.26
C MET A 70 20.78 -1.33 -36.95
N ALA A 71 21.37 -0.13 -36.88
CA ALA A 71 21.96 0.60 -38.02
C ALA A 71 21.84 2.13 -37.88
N ARG A 72 22.95 2.82 -38.17
CA ARG A 72 23.16 4.27 -38.06
C ARG A 72 22.99 4.90 -39.44
N ALA A 73 22.05 5.84 -39.60
CA ALA A 73 21.88 6.60 -40.85
C ALA A 73 21.54 8.08 -40.57
N SER A 74 21.79 8.94 -41.54
CA SER A 74 21.96 10.39 -41.37
C SER A 74 20.84 11.24 -41.99
N SER A 75 20.61 12.41 -41.38
CA SER A 75 20.18 13.67 -42.01
C SER A 75 18.89 13.72 -42.86
N SER A 76 17.98 14.62 -42.51
CA SER A 76 17.80 15.88 -43.28
C SER A 76 16.86 16.87 -42.56
N SER A 77 16.93 18.14 -42.95
CA SER A 77 16.26 19.29 -42.31
C SER A 77 14.92 19.64 -42.96
N GLY A 78 13.96 20.14 -42.17
CA GLY A 78 12.68 20.67 -42.68
C GLY A 78 12.08 21.74 -41.77
N ASN A 79 12.18 23.01 -42.16
CA ASN A 79 11.54 24.14 -41.47
C ASN A 79 10.02 24.17 -41.72
N GLY A 80 9.23 24.50 -40.70
CA GLY A 80 7.79 24.73 -40.82
C GLY A 80 7.27 25.75 -39.80
N ILE A 81 7.14 27.02 -40.21
CA ILE A 81 6.61 28.12 -39.39
C ILE A 81 5.07 28.16 -39.52
N GLY A 82 4.34 28.27 -38.41
CA GLY A 82 2.87 28.37 -38.43
C GLY A 82 2.30 29.09 -37.21
N THR A 83 2.03 30.38 -37.33
CA THR A 83 1.37 31.22 -36.32
C THR A 83 -0.16 31.16 -36.43
N GLY A 84 -0.89 31.04 -35.31
CA GLY A 84 -2.35 31.09 -35.33
C GLY A 84 -2.99 31.26 -33.94
N THR A 85 -3.28 32.50 -33.55
CA THR A 85 -4.08 32.81 -32.34
C THR A 85 -5.58 32.68 -32.63
N GLY A 86 -6.32 31.99 -31.76
CA GLY A 86 -7.79 31.91 -31.84
C GLY A 86 -8.42 31.75 -30.45
N VAL A 87 -9.13 32.78 -29.99
CA VAL A 87 -9.94 32.74 -28.76
C VAL A 87 -11.40 32.48 -29.15
N GLY A 88 -11.99 31.41 -28.62
CA GLY A 88 -13.40 31.08 -28.79
C GLY A 88 -13.76 29.86 -27.95
N GLY A 89 -14.73 30.00 -27.04
CA GLY A 89 -15.14 28.94 -26.13
C GLY A 89 -16.28 28.08 -26.67
N GLY A 90 -16.45 26.89 -26.09
CA GLY A 90 -17.67 26.10 -26.26
C GLY A 90 -17.45 24.59 -26.40
N MET A 91 -17.94 23.85 -25.40
CA MET A 91 -18.29 22.42 -25.46
C MET A 91 -17.19 21.35 -25.55
N VAL A 92 -17.64 20.16 -25.15
CA VAL A 92 -16.94 18.88 -25.07
C VAL A 92 -16.32 18.48 -26.41
N ALA A 93 -14.99 18.45 -26.49
CA ALA A 93 -14.25 17.79 -27.57
C ALA A 93 -13.73 16.44 -27.07
N LEU A 94 -14.37 15.36 -27.55
CA LEU A 94 -13.87 14.01 -27.42
C LEU A 94 -12.91 13.77 -28.60
N GLU A 95 -11.67 14.26 -28.47
CA GLU A 95 -10.67 14.19 -29.54
C GLU A 95 -10.24 12.74 -29.79
N LEU A 96 -10.79 12.17 -30.87
CA LEU A 96 -10.25 10.97 -31.51
C LEU A 96 -8.92 11.36 -32.19
N SER A 97 -7.80 10.98 -31.59
CA SER A 97 -6.49 11.14 -32.22
C SER A 97 -6.39 10.25 -33.47
N SER A 98 -5.95 10.86 -34.57
CA SER A 98 -5.79 10.18 -35.86
C SER A 98 -4.69 9.12 -35.81
N HIS A 99 -4.92 7.97 -36.44
CA HIS A 99 -3.83 7.06 -36.81
C HIS A 99 -2.81 7.80 -37.69
N GLY A 100 -1.56 7.83 -37.24
CA GLY A 100 -0.39 8.15 -38.05
C GLY A 100 0.52 6.93 -38.07
N ASP A 101 1.01 6.58 -39.27
CA ASP A 101 1.86 5.40 -39.48
C ASP A 101 3.23 5.49 -38.77
N GLY A 102 3.83 4.33 -38.57
CA GLY A 102 4.91 4.14 -37.61
C GLY A 102 6.25 4.80 -37.95
N ALA A 103 6.90 5.32 -36.91
CA ALA A 103 8.34 5.42 -36.80
C ALA A 103 8.75 5.06 -35.37
N LEU A 104 9.74 4.17 -35.20
CA LEU A 104 10.33 3.90 -33.88
C LEU A 104 11.09 5.16 -33.42
N GLY A 105 10.47 5.99 -32.58
CA GLY A 105 11.10 7.25 -32.21
C GLY A 105 10.37 8.16 -31.23
N ASP A 106 9.30 7.73 -30.55
CA ASP A 106 8.83 8.39 -29.32
C ASP A 106 7.82 7.50 -28.58
N ALA A 107 8.30 6.73 -27.60
CA ALA A 107 7.44 5.94 -26.70
C ALA A 107 6.82 6.82 -25.60
N VAL A 108 6.35 8.01 -25.97
CA VAL A 108 5.52 8.85 -25.11
C VAL A 108 4.22 8.09 -24.87
N LEU A 109 3.96 7.71 -23.61
CA LEU A 109 2.67 7.13 -23.25
C LEU A 109 1.55 8.04 -23.74
N ASP A 110 0.55 7.46 -24.39
CA ASP A 110 -0.73 8.12 -24.59
C ASP A 110 -1.21 8.70 -23.23
N ASP A 111 -1.62 9.97 -23.25
CA ASP A 111 -2.08 10.71 -22.08
C ASP A 111 -3.21 9.96 -21.34
N SER A 112 -4.02 9.17 -22.06
CA SER A 112 -5.05 8.33 -21.45
C SER A 112 -4.46 7.19 -20.60
N GLN A 113 -3.43 6.49 -21.12
CA GLN A 113 -2.76 5.39 -20.42
C GLN A 113 -1.97 5.90 -19.22
N TRP A 114 -1.27 7.03 -19.36
CA TRP A 114 -0.56 7.66 -18.24
C TRP A 114 -1.53 8.02 -17.11
N ARG A 115 -2.65 8.68 -17.42
CA ARG A 115 -3.69 9.05 -16.43
C ARG A 115 -4.28 7.83 -15.74
N TRP A 116 -4.55 6.77 -16.49
CA TRP A 116 -5.07 5.52 -15.93
C TRP A 116 -4.06 4.87 -14.97
N ARG A 117 -2.80 4.67 -15.37
CA ARG A 117 -1.75 4.08 -14.50
C ARG A 117 -1.54 4.94 -13.25
N HIS A 118 -1.38 6.25 -13.40
CA HIS A 118 -1.24 7.19 -12.30
C HIS A 118 -2.41 7.10 -11.30
N THR A 119 -3.65 7.04 -11.79
CA THR A 119 -4.85 6.99 -10.93
C THR A 119 -5.00 5.64 -10.23
N VAL A 120 -4.81 4.52 -10.91
CA VAL A 120 -4.97 3.19 -10.29
C VAL A 120 -3.86 2.97 -9.25
N SER A 121 -2.60 3.26 -9.58
CA SER A 121 -1.48 3.11 -8.64
C SER A 121 -1.61 4.02 -7.42
N TYR A 122 -2.20 5.22 -7.56
CA TYR A 122 -2.56 6.08 -6.42
C TYR A 122 -3.53 5.36 -5.45
N TRP A 123 -4.62 4.80 -5.98
CA TRP A 123 -5.62 4.12 -5.16
C TRP A 123 -5.11 2.83 -4.54
N VAL A 124 -4.23 2.08 -5.21
CA VAL A 124 -3.50 0.95 -4.61
C VAL A 124 -2.74 1.41 -3.35
N CYS A 125 -1.95 2.50 -3.46
CA CYS A 125 -1.22 3.06 -2.32
C CYS A 125 -2.14 3.56 -1.21
N VAL A 126 -3.19 4.33 -1.53
CA VAL A 126 -4.16 4.82 -0.53
C VAL A 126 -4.84 3.66 0.20
N CYS A 127 -5.28 2.63 -0.51
CA CYS A 127 -5.90 1.45 0.08
C CYS A 127 -4.98 0.73 1.09
N PHE A 128 -3.71 0.51 0.74
CA PHE A 128 -2.77 -0.14 1.67
C PHE A 128 -2.36 0.76 2.85
N ILE A 129 -2.17 2.07 2.66
CA ILE A 129 -1.86 2.99 3.76
C ILE A 129 -3.07 3.10 4.71
N LEU A 130 -4.28 3.32 4.17
CA LEU A 130 -5.50 3.42 4.97
C LEU A 130 -5.76 2.13 5.74
N GLY A 131 -5.62 0.98 5.08
CA GLY A 131 -5.81 -0.32 5.72
C GLY A 131 -4.80 -0.61 6.83
N SER A 132 -3.52 -0.29 6.60
CA SER A 132 -2.47 -0.51 7.60
C SER A 132 -2.59 0.44 8.79
N LEU A 133 -2.99 1.69 8.59
CA LEU A 133 -3.32 2.63 9.67
C LEU A 133 -4.49 2.14 10.54
N LEU A 134 -5.53 1.56 9.91
CA LEU A 134 -6.67 1.01 10.64
C LEU A 134 -6.30 -0.24 11.46
N PHE A 135 -5.42 -1.11 10.93
CA PHE A 135 -4.86 -2.22 11.72
C PHE A 135 -3.96 -1.72 12.86
N VAL A 136 -3.10 -0.72 12.62
CA VAL A 136 -2.28 -0.09 13.66
C VAL A 136 -3.15 0.51 14.77
N SER A 137 -4.20 1.25 14.44
CA SER A 137 -5.10 1.83 15.44
C SER A 137 -5.84 0.74 16.22
N GLY A 138 -6.35 -0.28 15.53
CA GLY A 138 -7.01 -1.42 16.16
C GLY A 138 -6.09 -2.14 17.15
N CYS A 139 -4.86 -2.46 16.74
CA CYS A 139 -3.87 -3.10 17.61
C CYS A 139 -3.53 -2.22 18.83
N ALA A 140 -3.36 -0.91 18.65
CA ALA A 140 -3.07 0.02 19.74
C ALA A 140 -4.21 0.11 20.77
N PHE A 141 -5.46 0.01 20.32
CA PHE A 141 -6.63 -0.06 21.19
C PHE A 141 -6.81 -1.44 21.85
N TRP A 142 -6.42 -2.53 21.20
CA TRP A 142 -6.58 -3.90 21.69
C TRP A 142 -5.82 -4.20 23.01
N TYR A 143 -4.77 -3.43 23.34
CA TYR A 143 -4.10 -3.51 24.65
C TYR A 143 -4.97 -3.04 25.82
N LYS A 144 -6.04 -2.28 25.57
CA LYS A 144 -6.94 -1.81 26.62
C LYS A 144 -8.03 -2.85 26.88
N LYS A 145 -8.26 -3.17 28.15
CA LYS A 145 -9.47 -3.89 28.55
C LYS A 145 -10.65 -2.92 28.52
N TYR A 146 -11.69 -3.28 27.80
CA TYR A 146 -12.94 -2.52 27.73
C TYR A 146 -13.97 -3.17 28.65
N GLU A 147 -14.69 -2.35 29.41
CA GLU A 147 -15.82 -2.78 30.24
C GLU A 147 -17.06 -3.15 29.39
N TYR A 148 -17.14 -2.60 28.18
CA TYR A 148 -18.27 -2.77 27.27
C TYR A 148 -17.78 -3.25 25.90
N GLU A 149 -18.30 -4.38 25.42
CA GLU A 149 -17.95 -4.96 24.12
C GLU A 149 -18.12 -3.98 22.96
N ALA A 150 -19.16 -3.13 23.01
CA ALA A 150 -19.40 -2.11 21.97
C ALA A 150 -18.21 -1.14 21.78
N ARG A 151 -17.39 -0.88 22.81
CA ARG A 151 -16.16 -0.08 22.68
C ARG A 151 -15.05 -0.84 21.98
N GLU A 152 -14.89 -2.12 22.29
CA GLU A 152 -13.93 -3.00 21.63
C GLU A 152 -14.28 -3.17 20.15
N ARG A 153 -15.57 -3.35 19.83
CA ARG A 153 -16.06 -3.40 18.44
C ARG A 153 -15.79 -2.11 17.68
N ALA A 154 -16.08 -0.95 18.29
CA ALA A 154 -15.83 0.37 17.70
C ALA A 154 -14.35 0.67 17.43
N LEU A 155 -13.46 0.29 18.35
CA LEU A 155 -12.05 0.68 18.33
C LEU A 155 -11.10 -0.39 17.78
N VAL A 156 -11.53 -1.66 17.74
CA VAL A 156 -10.75 -2.82 17.27
C VAL A 156 -11.46 -3.48 16.10
N THR A 157 -12.64 -4.08 16.28
CA THR A 157 -13.27 -4.94 15.26
C THR A 157 -13.56 -4.21 13.95
N TYR A 158 -14.29 -3.08 13.97
CA TYR A 158 -14.64 -2.38 12.73
C TYR A 158 -13.42 -1.73 12.04
N PRO A 159 -12.45 -1.12 12.74
CA PRO A 159 -11.18 -0.71 12.14
C PRO A 159 -10.44 -1.87 11.47
N PHE A 160 -10.31 -3.04 12.12
CA PHE A 160 -9.71 -4.22 11.50
C PHE A 160 -10.47 -4.66 10.23
N LEU A 161 -11.80 -4.76 10.30
CA LEU A 161 -12.62 -5.16 9.16
C LEU A 161 -12.52 -4.19 7.99
N ALA A 162 -12.61 -2.88 8.24
CA ALA A 162 -12.40 -1.88 7.22
C ALA A 162 -10.97 -1.89 6.67
N GLY A 163 -9.99 -2.20 7.51
CA GLY A 163 -8.60 -2.42 7.11
C GLY A 163 -8.45 -3.58 6.13
N ALA A 164 -9.05 -4.73 6.43
CA ALA A 164 -9.07 -5.91 5.57
C ALA A 164 -9.78 -5.64 4.23
N CYS A 165 -10.92 -4.92 4.26
CA CYS A 165 -11.60 -4.44 3.05
C CYS A 165 -10.68 -3.53 2.21
N CYS A 166 -9.99 -2.56 2.83
CA CYS A 166 -9.05 -1.68 2.13
C CYS A 166 -7.90 -2.47 1.49
N PHE A 167 -7.28 -3.42 2.20
CA PHE A 167 -6.28 -4.32 1.62
C PHE A 167 -6.82 -5.11 0.44
N THR A 168 -8.04 -5.64 0.54
CA THR A 168 -8.69 -6.41 -0.54
C THR A 168 -8.87 -5.56 -1.80
N CYS A 169 -9.34 -4.32 -1.64
CA CYS A 169 -9.45 -3.35 -2.73
C CYS A 169 -8.07 -3.01 -3.33
N GLY A 170 -7.05 -2.76 -2.50
CA GLY A 170 -5.68 -2.49 -2.96
C GLY A 170 -5.09 -3.64 -3.77
N SER A 171 -5.22 -4.88 -3.27
CA SER A 171 -4.77 -6.10 -3.94
C SER A 171 -5.51 -6.34 -5.26
N TYR A 172 -6.83 -6.14 -5.29
CA TYR A 172 -7.62 -6.24 -6.53
C TYR A 172 -7.19 -5.19 -7.57
N LEU A 173 -7.01 -3.93 -7.16
CA LEU A 173 -6.51 -2.87 -8.05
C LEU A 173 -5.09 -3.18 -8.55
N GLY A 174 -4.27 -3.86 -7.75
CA GLY A 174 -2.98 -4.42 -8.18
C GLY A 174 -3.11 -5.49 -9.26
N VAL A 175 -4.00 -6.49 -9.09
CA VAL A 175 -4.29 -7.50 -10.12
C VAL A 175 -4.84 -6.83 -11.39
N PHE A 176 -5.77 -5.89 -11.25
CA PHE A 176 -6.33 -5.10 -12.35
C PHE A 176 -5.25 -4.30 -13.10
N THR A 177 -4.26 -3.76 -12.40
CA THR A 177 -3.10 -3.09 -13.01
C THR A 177 -2.26 -4.07 -13.81
N ALA A 178 -1.94 -5.23 -13.24
CA ALA A 178 -1.14 -6.28 -13.88
C ALA A 178 -1.84 -6.88 -15.13
N VAL A 179 -3.15 -7.12 -15.06
CA VAL A 179 -3.97 -7.61 -16.19
C VAL A 179 -3.97 -6.63 -17.36
N ASN A 180 -4.09 -5.33 -17.08
CA ASN A 180 -4.18 -4.30 -18.12
C ASN A 180 -2.82 -3.73 -18.56
N LEU A 181 -1.71 -4.29 -18.07
CA LEU A 181 -0.37 -3.93 -18.49
C LEU A 181 -0.19 -4.15 -20.00
N GLY A 182 0.25 -3.10 -20.71
CA GLY A 182 0.51 -3.14 -22.15
C GLY A 182 -0.74 -3.20 -23.03
N ARG A 183 -1.95 -3.16 -22.46
CA ARG A 183 -3.20 -3.30 -23.23
C ARG A 183 -3.64 -1.96 -23.81
N ASN A 184 -3.72 -1.88 -25.14
CA ASN A 184 -4.27 -0.72 -25.84
C ASN A 184 -5.80 -0.85 -25.95
N GLY A 185 -6.53 0.22 -25.65
CA GLY A 185 -8.00 0.28 -25.75
C GLY A 185 -8.73 0.04 -24.43
N LYS A 186 -9.83 -0.75 -24.45
CA LYS A 186 -10.69 -0.97 -23.28
C LYS A 186 -9.99 -1.83 -22.23
N SER A 187 -10.02 -1.38 -20.98
CA SER A 187 -9.58 -2.19 -19.84
C SER A 187 -10.51 -3.37 -19.58
N VAL A 188 -9.94 -4.47 -19.09
CA VAL A 188 -10.62 -5.70 -18.71
C VAL A 188 -10.57 -5.82 -17.20
N MET A 189 -11.71 -6.09 -16.55
CA MET A 189 -11.78 -6.19 -15.08
C MET A 189 -11.03 -7.41 -14.54
N TRP A 190 -11.01 -8.52 -15.28
CA TRP A 190 -10.37 -9.77 -14.88
C TRP A 190 -9.88 -10.58 -16.09
N GLU A 191 -8.66 -11.11 -16.00
CA GLU A 191 -8.05 -12.01 -16.97
C GLU A 191 -7.07 -12.92 -16.22
N TRP A 192 -7.01 -14.21 -16.55
CA TRP A 192 -5.98 -15.09 -16.02
C TRP A 192 -4.66 -14.87 -16.77
N ALA A 193 -3.73 -14.13 -16.17
CA ALA A 193 -2.52 -13.68 -16.85
C ALA A 193 -1.23 -13.92 -16.03
N PRO A 194 -0.90 -15.19 -15.67
CA PRO A 194 0.25 -15.52 -14.81
C PRO A 194 1.61 -15.13 -15.39
N HIS A 195 1.69 -14.93 -16.72
CA HIS A 195 2.87 -14.46 -17.42
C HIS A 195 3.10 -12.94 -17.28
N LYS A 196 2.08 -12.15 -16.90
CA LYS A 196 2.21 -10.68 -16.76
C LYS A 196 2.93 -10.31 -15.46
N ASP A 197 3.61 -9.17 -15.48
CA ASP A 197 4.35 -8.70 -14.32
C ASP A 197 3.44 -8.27 -13.17
N GLY A 198 3.87 -8.57 -11.94
CA GLY A 198 3.12 -8.35 -10.70
C GLY A 198 1.90 -9.26 -10.49
N PHE A 199 1.32 -9.87 -11.54
CA PHE A 199 0.06 -10.61 -11.46
C PHE A 199 0.03 -11.66 -10.35
N LEU A 200 1.01 -12.57 -10.32
CA LEU A 200 1.06 -13.64 -9.31
C LEU A 200 1.26 -13.09 -7.89
N GLY A 201 2.02 -11.99 -7.71
CA GLY A 201 2.20 -11.36 -6.41
C GLY A 201 0.90 -10.78 -5.89
N TYR A 202 0.26 -9.91 -6.68
CA TYR A 202 -1.03 -9.31 -6.33
C TYR A 202 -2.16 -10.34 -6.20
N LEU A 203 -2.15 -11.43 -6.98
CA LEU A 203 -3.11 -12.52 -6.84
C LEU A 203 -2.98 -13.23 -5.50
N CYS A 204 -1.75 -13.54 -5.06
CA CYS A 204 -1.52 -14.08 -3.71
C CYS A 204 -2.02 -13.11 -2.64
N TYR A 205 -1.72 -11.82 -2.76
CA TYR A 205 -2.25 -10.80 -1.84
C TYR A 205 -3.78 -10.69 -1.84
N LEU A 206 -4.43 -10.85 -3.00
CA LEU A 206 -5.89 -10.80 -3.12
C LEU A 206 -6.53 -12.03 -2.45
N ILE A 207 -6.02 -13.23 -2.71
CA ILE A 207 -6.46 -14.46 -2.05
C ILE A 207 -6.24 -14.35 -0.53
N GLY A 208 -5.06 -13.90 -0.11
CA GLY A 208 -4.73 -13.70 1.30
C GLY A 208 -5.69 -12.73 1.99
N ALA A 209 -5.98 -11.59 1.36
CA ALA A 209 -6.89 -10.58 1.90
C ALA A 209 -8.34 -11.11 1.98
N LEU A 210 -8.84 -11.78 0.94
CA LEU A 210 -10.18 -12.37 0.93
C LEU A 210 -10.37 -13.40 2.06
N VAL A 211 -9.37 -14.24 2.32
CA VAL A 211 -9.41 -15.19 3.45
C VAL A 211 -9.27 -14.47 4.78
N PHE A 212 -8.39 -13.46 4.89
CA PHE A 212 -8.20 -12.68 6.11
C PHE A 212 -9.46 -11.90 6.55
N ASN A 213 -10.33 -11.49 5.61
CA ASN A 213 -11.62 -10.89 5.97
C ASN A 213 -12.50 -11.82 6.83
N ILE A 214 -12.41 -13.16 6.66
CA ILE A 214 -13.18 -14.12 7.46
C ILE A 214 -12.78 -14.00 8.94
N SER A 215 -11.50 -13.77 9.23
CA SER A 215 -11.00 -13.49 10.59
C SER A 215 -11.57 -12.19 11.14
N CYS A 216 -11.56 -11.10 10.36
CA CYS A 216 -12.09 -9.81 10.81
C CYS A 216 -13.62 -9.75 10.93
N ILE A 217 -14.34 -10.71 10.33
CA ILE A 217 -15.81 -10.83 10.36
C ILE A 217 -16.30 -11.69 11.54
N GLU A 218 -15.47 -12.61 12.06
CA GLU A 218 -15.84 -13.52 13.16
C GLU A 218 -16.36 -12.80 14.42
N PRO A 219 -15.79 -11.68 14.90
CA PRO A 219 -16.25 -11.02 16.13
C PRO A 219 -17.57 -10.25 16.00
N LEU A 220 -18.27 -10.35 14.86
CA LEU A 220 -19.59 -9.73 14.67
C LEU A 220 -20.72 -10.62 15.22
N ASP A 221 -21.74 -10.02 15.81
CA ASP A 221 -22.88 -10.73 16.44
C ASP A 221 -23.56 -11.76 15.52
N ALA A 222 -23.50 -11.56 14.20
CA ALA A 222 -24.03 -12.50 13.19
C ALA A 222 -23.44 -13.92 13.28
N PHE A 223 -22.29 -14.09 13.95
CA PHE A 223 -21.61 -15.38 14.15
C PHE A 223 -21.61 -15.84 15.61
N SER A 224 -22.35 -15.14 16.49
CA SER A 224 -22.40 -15.41 17.94
C SER A 224 -22.88 -16.83 18.28
N ASP A 225 -23.79 -17.41 17.50
CA ASP A 225 -24.32 -18.77 17.69
C ASP A 225 -23.40 -19.89 17.17
N LEU A 226 -22.29 -19.58 16.50
CA LEU A 226 -21.41 -20.60 15.93
C LEU A 226 -20.67 -21.42 17.01
N PRO A 227 -20.45 -22.73 16.78
CA PRO A 227 -19.63 -23.56 17.66
C PRO A 227 -18.23 -22.97 17.90
N SER A 228 -17.74 -23.07 19.14
CA SER A 228 -16.45 -22.50 19.56
C SER A 228 -15.25 -22.93 18.70
N TRP A 229 -15.26 -24.17 18.20
CA TRP A 229 -14.23 -24.65 17.26
C TRP A 229 -14.29 -23.88 15.94
N MET A 230 -15.49 -23.62 15.39
CA MET A 230 -15.66 -22.93 14.12
C MET A 230 -15.26 -21.45 14.25
N LYS A 231 -15.64 -20.80 15.35
CA LYS A 231 -15.15 -19.46 15.72
C LYS A 231 -13.64 -19.38 15.74
N ARG A 232 -12.97 -20.33 16.42
CA ARG A 232 -11.50 -20.39 16.47
C ARG A 232 -10.88 -20.57 15.07
N GLU A 233 -11.44 -21.42 14.22
CA GLU A 233 -10.95 -21.60 12.85
C GLU A 233 -11.21 -20.37 11.96
N MET A 234 -12.33 -19.66 12.14
CA MET A 234 -12.61 -18.40 11.45
C MET A 234 -11.65 -17.29 11.90
N ALA A 235 -11.53 -17.05 13.20
CA ALA A 235 -10.67 -16.01 13.76
C ALA A 235 -9.17 -16.26 13.46
N TRP A 236 -8.67 -17.48 13.71
CA TRP A 236 -7.23 -17.76 13.67
C TRP A 236 -6.79 -18.56 12.45
N GLY A 237 -7.57 -19.58 12.04
CA GLY A 237 -7.25 -20.39 10.86
C GLY A 237 -7.33 -19.60 9.55
N ALA A 238 -8.34 -18.73 9.39
CA ALA A 238 -8.41 -17.85 8.24
C ALA A 238 -7.31 -16.77 8.27
N ALA A 239 -6.96 -16.25 9.45
CA ALA A 239 -5.83 -15.32 9.58
C ALA A 239 -4.49 -15.98 9.20
N GLU A 240 -4.27 -17.23 9.63
CA GLU A 240 -3.08 -18.04 9.33
C GLU A 240 -2.94 -18.27 7.82
N VAL A 241 -3.99 -18.78 7.16
CA VAL A 241 -4.01 -19.00 5.70
C VAL A 241 -3.86 -17.69 4.94
N GLY A 242 -4.58 -16.63 5.34
CA GLY A 242 -4.48 -15.31 4.73
C GLY A 242 -3.05 -14.73 4.78
N SER A 243 -2.42 -14.85 5.94
CA SER A 243 -1.05 -14.39 6.17
C SER A 243 0.00 -15.19 5.40
N PHE A 244 -0.18 -16.51 5.27
CA PHE A 244 0.66 -17.34 4.42
C PHE A 244 0.64 -16.87 2.96
N PHE A 245 -0.54 -16.51 2.43
CA PHE A 245 -0.65 -15.93 1.09
C PHE A 245 -0.02 -14.53 0.97
N PHE A 246 -0.03 -13.71 2.02
CA PHE A 246 0.75 -12.45 2.04
C PHE A 246 2.27 -12.72 1.96
N ILE A 247 2.79 -13.72 2.68
CA ILE A 247 4.20 -14.14 2.60
C ILE A 247 4.54 -14.59 1.18
N LEU A 248 3.69 -15.41 0.54
CA LEU A 248 3.91 -15.84 -0.84
C LEU A 248 3.91 -14.66 -1.83
N GLY A 249 2.99 -13.71 -1.66
CA GLY A 249 2.94 -12.48 -2.46
C GLY A 249 4.22 -11.65 -2.33
N ALA A 250 4.69 -11.45 -1.10
CA ALA A 250 5.93 -10.72 -0.81
C ALA A 250 7.19 -11.45 -1.29
N ALA A 251 7.25 -12.78 -1.17
CA ALA A 251 8.38 -13.58 -1.66
C ALA A 251 8.50 -13.50 -3.20
N VAL A 252 7.36 -13.44 -3.91
CA VAL A 252 7.31 -13.17 -5.35
C VAL A 252 7.80 -11.74 -5.66
N GLU A 253 7.48 -10.75 -4.84
CA GLU A 253 7.96 -9.37 -4.95
C GLU A 253 9.49 -9.27 -4.77
N VAL A 254 10.02 -9.81 -3.66
CA VAL A 254 11.46 -9.89 -3.35
C VAL A 254 12.24 -10.54 -4.50
N LYS A 255 11.75 -11.67 -5.02
CA LYS A 255 12.39 -12.36 -6.15
C LYS A 255 12.33 -11.54 -7.44
N ARG A 256 11.20 -10.90 -7.76
CA ARG A 256 11.03 -10.08 -8.97
C ARG A 256 11.87 -8.80 -8.97
N ASN A 257 12.10 -8.22 -7.80
CA ASN A 257 12.99 -7.08 -7.63
C ASN A 257 14.49 -7.45 -7.62
N GLY A 258 14.83 -8.75 -7.59
CA GLY A 258 16.22 -9.22 -7.53
C GLY A 258 16.88 -9.08 -6.16
N VAL A 259 16.10 -8.75 -5.13
CA VAL A 259 16.59 -8.37 -3.78
C VAL A 259 16.56 -9.53 -2.78
N SER A 260 16.55 -10.78 -3.27
CA SER A 260 16.54 -11.99 -2.44
C SER A 260 17.89 -12.28 -1.80
N ASP A 261 18.99 -11.97 -2.49
CA ASP A 261 20.33 -12.03 -1.89
C ASP A 261 20.67 -10.67 -1.29
N VAL A 262 20.51 -10.56 0.03
CA VAL A 262 20.78 -9.33 0.79
C VAL A 262 22.26 -8.94 0.70
N ARG A 263 23.17 -9.90 0.56
CA ARG A 263 24.61 -9.62 0.48
C ARG A 263 24.96 -9.03 -0.88
N ALA A 264 24.51 -9.67 -1.97
CA ALA A 264 24.66 -9.11 -3.31
C ALA A 264 24.01 -7.71 -3.39
N ALA A 265 22.82 -7.54 -2.80
CA ALA A 265 22.13 -6.26 -2.74
C ALA A 265 22.86 -5.15 -1.96
N ILE A 266 23.72 -5.53 -1.00
CA ILE A 266 24.61 -4.59 -0.30
C ILE A 266 25.84 -4.26 -1.14
N GLU A 267 26.45 -5.27 -1.77
CA GLU A 267 27.66 -5.13 -2.60
C GLU A 267 27.39 -4.34 -3.90
N ASP A 268 26.20 -4.47 -4.50
CA ASP A 268 25.78 -3.72 -5.71
C ASP A 268 25.05 -2.39 -5.43
N GLY A 269 24.75 -2.11 -4.15
CA GLY A 269 24.06 -0.90 -3.71
C GLY A 269 22.53 -0.90 -3.89
N THR A 270 21.91 -1.96 -4.43
CA THR A 270 20.46 -2.03 -4.63
C THR A 270 19.65 -1.99 -3.34
N TRP A 271 20.26 -2.30 -2.18
CA TRP A 271 19.68 -2.11 -0.86
C TRP A 271 19.27 -0.66 -0.54
N MET A 272 19.87 0.34 -1.21
CA MET A 272 19.47 1.74 -1.07
C MET A 272 18.22 2.11 -1.88
N THR A 273 17.69 1.19 -2.70
CA THR A 273 16.54 1.45 -3.56
C THR A 273 15.20 1.27 -2.84
N LEU A 274 14.19 2.02 -3.24
CA LEU A 274 12.84 1.92 -2.67
C LEU A 274 12.21 0.51 -2.84
N PRO A 275 12.33 -0.18 -3.99
CA PRO A 275 11.80 -1.54 -4.15
C PRO A 275 12.38 -2.56 -3.16
N PHE A 276 13.65 -2.43 -2.75
CA PHE A 276 14.24 -3.27 -1.71
C PHE A 276 13.43 -3.16 -0.42
N TRP A 277 13.27 -1.93 0.09
CA TRP A 277 12.59 -1.68 1.36
C TRP A 277 11.10 -1.99 1.30
N VAL A 278 10.41 -1.71 0.19
CA VAL A 278 9.00 -2.12 -0.01
C VAL A 278 8.87 -3.64 0.11
N SER A 279 9.66 -4.40 -0.67
CA SER A 279 9.56 -5.86 -0.72
C SER A 279 9.85 -6.52 0.64
N TRP A 280 10.89 -6.04 1.33
CA TRP A 280 11.29 -6.59 2.63
C TRP A 280 10.33 -6.20 3.77
N ASN A 281 9.80 -4.96 3.81
CA ASN A 281 8.76 -4.61 4.77
C ASN A 281 7.47 -5.40 4.51
N ASN A 282 7.07 -5.59 3.25
CA ASN A 282 5.93 -6.44 2.89
C ASN A 282 6.11 -7.89 3.37
N LEU A 283 7.32 -8.46 3.20
CA LEU A 283 7.64 -9.82 3.65
C LEU A 283 7.63 -9.93 5.19
N PHE A 284 8.28 -9.01 5.89
CA PHE A 284 8.25 -9.00 7.36
C PHE A 284 6.83 -8.77 7.90
N GLY A 285 6.05 -7.89 7.27
CA GLY A 285 4.63 -7.68 7.57
C GLY A 285 3.82 -8.97 7.53
N GLY A 286 3.93 -9.72 6.43
CA GLY A 286 3.30 -11.04 6.27
C GLY A 286 3.78 -12.07 7.29
N CYS A 287 5.09 -12.14 7.54
CA CYS A 287 5.67 -13.04 8.55
C CYS A 287 5.16 -12.75 9.97
N PHE A 288 5.10 -11.48 10.38
CA PHE A 288 4.57 -11.10 11.68
C PHE A 288 3.06 -11.40 11.79
N PHE A 289 2.26 -11.11 10.76
CA PHE A 289 0.85 -11.50 10.72
C PHE A 289 0.65 -13.02 10.86
N PHE A 290 1.48 -13.82 10.18
CA PHE A 290 1.45 -15.28 10.27
C PHE A 290 1.82 -15.78 11.68
N ILE A 291 2.90 -15.27 12.26
CA ILE A 291 3.33 -15.61 13.64
C ILE A 291 2.23 -15.23 14.64
N ALA A 292 1.57 -14.08 14.46
CA ALA A 292 0.48 -13.63 15.33
C ALA A 292 -0.75 -14.56 15.23
N ALA A 293 -1.13 -14.95 14.01
CA ALA A 293 -2.25 -15.85 13.75
C ALA A 293 -1.99 -17.25 14.34
N VAL A 294 -0.80 -17.81 14.12
CA VAL A 294 -0.37 -19.10 14.69
C VAL A 294 -0.32 -19.02 16.21
N ALA A 295 0.22 -17.94 16.79
CA ALA A 295 0.26 -17.76 18.24
C ALA A 295 -1.16 -17.72 18.83
N GLY A 296 -2.08 -16.91 18.28
CA GLY A 296 -3.46 -16.84 18.76
C GLY A 296 -4.27 -18.12 18.54
N ARG A 297 -3.90 -18.94 17.54
CA ARG A 297 -4.49 -20.28 17.32
C ARG A 297 -4.18 -21.26 18.46
N PHE A 298 -2.95 -21.23 18.98
CA PHE A 298 -2.47 -22.16 20.02
C PHE A 298 -2.60 -21.62 21.44
N ASP A 299 -2.43 -20.31 21.64
CA ASP A 299 -2.62 -19.59 22.90
C ASP A 299 -3.44 -18.31 22.67
N PRO A 300 -4.78 -18.43 22.55
CA PRO A 300 -5.67 -17.28 22.47
C PRO A 300 -5.74 -16.50 23.79
N THR A 301 -5.09 -16.97 24.87
CA THR A 301 -5.15 -16.37 26.21
C THR A 301 -3.98 -15.46 26.54
N SER A 302 -2.91 -15.44 25.73
CA SER A 302 -1.75 -14.55 25.86
C SER A 302 -1.89 -13.32 24.96
N PRO A 303 -2.51 -12.22 25.42
CA PRO A 303 -3.02 -11.18 24.52
C PRO A 303 -1.86 -10.31 24.01
N GLY A 304 -0.95 -9.95 24.93
CA GLY A 304 0.12 -9.00 24.68
C GLY A 304 1.05 -9.39 23.54
N TRP A 305 1.45 -10.67 23.42
CA TRP A 305 2.34 -11.10 22.35
C TRP A 305 1.65 -11.10 20.99
N VAL A 306 0.42 -11.64 20.90
CA VAL A 306 -0.37 -11.67 19.66
C VAL A 306 -0.59 -10.23 19.14
N TYR A 307 -1.01 -9.31 20.01
CA TYR A 307 -1.30 -7.93 19.63
C TYR A 307 -0.03 -7.16 19.23
N THR A 308 1.08 -7.38 19.94
CA THR A 308 2.39 -6.80 19.59
C THR A 308 2.85 -7.27 18.22
N THR A 309 2.64 -8.56 17.92
CA THR A 309 3.08 -9.15 16.66
C THR A 309 2.26 -8.60 15.48
N TYR A 310 0.92 -8.49 15.60
CA TYR A 310 0.09 -7.80 14.61
C TYR A 310 0.43 -6.31 14.48
N LEU A 311 0.73 -5.61 15.57
CA LEU A 311 1.12 -4.19 15.53
C LEU A 311 2.41 -3.99 14.73
N ILE A 312 3.45 -4.80 14.99
CA ILE A 312 4.71 -4.76 14.25
C ILE A 312 4.47 -5.06 12.76
N GLY A 313 3.68 -6.09 12.45
CA GLY A 313 3.34 -6.41 11.06
C GLY A 313 2.59 -5.28 10.35
N SER A 314 1.68 -4.61 11.06
CA SER A 314 0.86 -3.51 10.52
C SER A 314 1.72 -2.27 10.27
N MET A 315 2.67 -1.98 11.15
CA MET A 315 3.68 -0.93 10.95
C MET A 315 4.58 -1.22 9.74
N ASN A 316 4.99 -2.47 9.52
CA ASN A 316 5.75 -2.86 8.33
C ASN A 316 4.94 -2.60 7.04
N PHE A 317 3.68 -3.02 6.98
CA PHE A 317 2.83 -2.71 5.83
C PHE A 317 2.56 -1.21 5.65
N PHE A 318 2.44 -0.44 6.74
CA PHE A 318 2.35 1.02 6.68
C PHE A 318 3.60 1.66 6.09
N VAL A 319 4.80 1.20 6.48
CA VAL A 319 6.07 1.65 5.90
C VAL A 319 6.16 1.27 4.43
N ALA A 320 5.90 0.01 4.06
CA ALA A 320 5.93 -0.45 2.67
C ALA A 320 4.98 0.37 1.77
N SER A 321 3.73 0.57 2.19
CA SER A 321 2.73 1.31 1.42
C SER A 321 3.02 2.82 1.38
N SER A 322 3.62 3.38 2.44
CA SER A 322 4.15 4.75 2.45
C SER A 322 5.29 4.95 1.45
N LEU A 323 6.22 3.98 1.36
CA LEU A 323 7.28 3.98 0.34
C LEU A 323 6.71 3.81 -1.07
N MET A 324 5.70 2.96 -1.27
CA MET A 324 4.98 2.87 -2.56
C MET A 324 4.31 4.20 -2.95
N MET A 325 3.76 4.95 -1.99
CA MET A 325 3.22 6.29 -2.25
C MET A 325 4.32 7.31 -2.62
N TYR A 326 5.51 7.20 -2.02
CA TYR A 326 6.67 8.00 -2.41
C TYR A 326 7.15 7.65 -3.83
N MET A 327 7.23 6.37 -4.18
CA MET A 327 7.53 5.88 -5.53
C MET A 327 6.53 6.41 -6.56
N TRP A 328 5.23 6.28 -6.28
CA TRP A 328 4.15 6.81 -7.12
C TRP A 328 4.30 8.33 -7.35
N LYS A 329 4.68 9.09 -6.31
CA LYS A 329 4.90 10.55 -6.42
C LYS A 329 6.16 10.90 -7.24
N GLY A 330 7.13 9.99 -7.31
CA GLY A 330 8.27 10.01 -8.23
C GLY A 330 7.97 9.44 -9.64
N GLU A 331 6.68 9.22 -9.95
CA GLU A 331 6.17 8.70 -11.23
C GLU A 331 6.50 7.22 -11.52
N GLN A 332 6.87 6.45 -10.49
CA GLN A 332 7.11 5.00 -10.56
C GLN A 332 5.81 4.20 -10.38
N TYR A 333 4.95 4.20 -11.40
CA TYR A 333 3.61 3.60 -11.32
C TYR A 333 3.59 2.06 -11.22
N GLY A 334 4.71 1.38 -11.43
CA GLY A 334 4.83 -0.05 -11.18
C GLY A 334 4.88 -0.43 -9.70
N LEU A 335 5.06 0.55 -8.81
CA LEU A 335 5.26 0.36 -7.38
C LEU A 335 6.36 -0.70 -7.13
N GLY A 336 6.25 -1.54 -6.10
CA GLY A 336 7.18 -2.65 -5.87
C GLY A 336 6.93 -3.89 -6.75
N PHE A 337 5.70 -4.10 -7.24
CA PHE A 337 5.31 -5.37 -7.89
C PHE A 337 5.56 -5.45 -9.40
N ILE A 338 5.67 -4.32 -10.12
CA ILE A 338 5.78 -4.28 -11.59
C ILE A 338 7.01 -3.47 -12.05
N PRO A 339 8.24 -3.99 -11.86
CA PRO A 339 9.47 -3.24 -12.15
C PRO A 339 9.64 -2.88 -13.63
N SER A 340 9.02 -3.65 -14.54
CA SER A 340 9.02 -3.38 -15.98
C SER A 340 8.36 -2.04 -16.33
N ILE A 341 7.26 -1.65 -15.67
CA ILE A 341 6.66 -0.31 -15.84
C ILE A 341 7.68 0.77 -15.46
N ASN A 342 8.39 0.59 -14.34
CA ASN A 342 9.34 1.58 -13.84
C ASN A 342 10.56 1.78 -14.77
N ARG A 343 10.92 0.76 -15.58
CA ARG A 343 12.05 0.82 -16.53
C ARG A 343 11.68 1.40 -17.90
N VAL A 344 10.43 1.19 -18.34
CA VAL A 344 9.95 1.48 -19.70
C VAL A 344 9.51 2.92 -19.88
N LEU A 345 9.26 3.68 -18.81
CA LEU A 345 8.85 5.08 -18.90
C LEU A 345 10.08 6.03 -18.97
N PRO A 346 10.46 6.56 -20.15
CA PRO A 346 11.16 7.83 -20.17
C PRO A 346 10.23 8.86 -19.54
N ILE A 347 10.70 9.48 -18.47
CA ILE A 347 9.98 10.55 -17.78
C ILE A 347 9.71 11.64 -18.79
N ARG A 348 8.46 12.12 -18.87
CA ARG A 348 8.01 13.12 -19.85
C ARG A 348 8.97 14.30 -19.82
N GLY A 349 9.82 14.39 -20.84
CA GLY A 349 11.13 15.01 -20.69
C GLY A 349 11.07 16.46 -20.22
N TYR A 350 11.53 16.71 -19.00
CA TYR A 350 12.12 18.02 -18.70
C TYR A 350 13.55 17.99 -19.25
N VAL A 351 13.66 17.98 -20.58
CA VAL A 351 14.93 18.20 -21.27
C VAL A 351 15.34 19.61 -20.91
N ARG A 352 16.22 19.71 -19.91
CA ARG A 352 16.93 20.94 -19.61
C ARG A 352 17.83 21.21 -20.81
N GLU A 353 17.62 22.31 -21.52
CA GLU A 353 18.50 22.70 -22.63
C GLU A 353 19.95 22.72 -22.12
N GLY A 354 20.79 21.85 -22.68
CA GLY A 354 22.22 21.72 -22.34
C GLY A 354 22.59 20.60 -21.36
N ASP A 355 21.76 19.60 -21.12
CA ASP A 355 22.15 18.39 -20.37
C ASP A 355 22.28 17.17 -21.30
N ASP A 356 23.51 16.87 -21.74
CA ASP A 356 23.87 15.70 -22.58
C ASP A 356 23.90 14.37 -21.77
N GLY A 357 23.24 14.33 -20.60
CA GLY A 357 23.26 13.20 -19.68
C GLY A 357 22.31 12.07 -20.07
N ASP A 358 22.86 10.87 -20.28
CA ASP A 358 22.16 9.57 -20.48
C ASP A 358 21.40 9.07 -19.22
N GLY A 359 21.03 9.99 -18.32
CA GLY A 359 20.45 9.72 -17.02
C GLY A 359 18.93 9.87 -17.01
N LYS A 360 18.20 8.75 -16.92
CA LYS A 360 16.76 8.73 -16.59
C LYS A 360 16.53 9.15 -15.13
N GLU A 361 16.70 10.44 -14.77
CA GLU A 361 16.57 10.94 -13.39
C GLU A 361 15.09 11.06 -12.97
N TYR A 362 14.67 10.28 -11.96
CA TYR A 362 13.31 10.33 -11.41
C TYR A 362 12.91 11.72 -10.90
N ARG A 363 11.63 12.06 -11.07
CA ARG A 363 11.07 13.34 -10.61
C ARG A 363 11.25 13.50 -9.10
N LYS A 364 11.92 14.58 -8.69
CA LYS A 364 12.18 14.90 -7.27
C LYS A 364 10.86 15.09 -6.51
N VAL A 365 10.64 14.24 -5.51
CA VAL A 365 9.43 14.23 -4.69
C VAL A 365 9.44 15.42 -3.72
N SER A 366 8.38 16.22 -3.74
CA SER A 366 8.17 17.25 -2.71
C SER A 366 7.76 16.59 -1.40
N VAL A 367 8.70 16.53 -0.45
CA VAL A 367 8.47 15.98 0.90
C VAL A 367 7.26 16.63 1.58
N VAL A 368 7.08 17.95 1.43
CA VAL A 368 5.93 18.68 1.99
C VAL A 368 4.60 18.16 1.42
N GLN A 369 4.49 17.99 0.11
CA GLN A 369 3.27 17.43 -0.51
C GLN A 369 3.01 15.98 -0.09
N TYR A 370 4.08 15.19 0.05
CA TYR A 370 4.01 13.82 0.53
C TYR A 370 3.50 13.75 1.99
N CYS A 371 4.01 14.60 2.88
CA CYS A 371 3.53 14.69 4.26
C CYS A 371 2.05 15.12 4.36
N PHE A 372 1.60 16.07 3.53
CA PHE A 372 0.18 16.44 3.47
C PHE A 372 -0.70 15.28 2.98
N LEU A 373 -0.25 14.53 1.97
CA LEU A 373 -0.98 13.36 1.48
C LEU A 373 -1.12 12.29 2.57
N GLN A 374 -0.04 12.00 3.30
CA GLN A 374 -0.09 11.10 4.46
C GLN A 374 -1.03 11.60 5.56
N ALA A 375 -1.03 12.91 5.85
CA ALA A 375 -1.96 13.51 6.80
C ALA A 375 -3.43 13.38 6.37
N TYR A 376 -3.75 13.48 5.07
CA TYR A 376 -5.11 13.26 4.58
C TYR A 376 -5.56 11.79 4.73
N ILE A 377 -4.66 10.83 4.52
CA ILE A 377 -4.98 9.40 4.71
C ILE A 377 -5.19 9.10 6.20
N ALA A 378 -4.31 9.61 7.06
CA ALA A 378 -4.45 9.49 8.52
C ALA A 378 -5.71 10.16 9.07
N LEU A 379 -6.09 11.34 8.55
CA LEU A 379 -7.35 12.00 8.89
C LEU A 379 -8.56 11.15 8.47
N THR A 380 -8.49 10.46 7.34
CA THR A 380 -9.57 9.56 6.88
C THR A 380 -9.67 8.32 7.77
N ALA A 381 -8.53 7.72 8.15
CA ALA A 381 -8.49 6.62 9.12
C ALA A 381 -9.11 7.04 10.47
N ALA A 382 -8.70 8.19 11.01
CA ALA A 382 -9.23 8.72 12.27
C ALA A 382 -10.73 9.02 12.19
N SER A 383 -11.19 9.61 11.08
CA SER A 383 -12.61 9.90 10.85
C SER A 383 -13.46 8.63 10.74
N PHE A 384 -12.89 7.53 10.25
CA PHE A 384 -13.54 6.23 10.22
C PHE A 384 -13.67 5.62 11.63
N VAL A 385 -12.62 5.71 12.46
CA VAL A 385 -12.69 5.26 13.86
C VAL A 385 -13.72 6.08 14.66
N ASP A 386 -13.78 7.39 14.46
CA ASP A 386 -14.79 8.28 15.05
C ASP A 386 -16.22 7.87 14.66
N PHE A 387 -16.44 7.60 13.36
CA PHE A 387 -17.72 7.07 12.87
C PHE A 387 -18.09 5.71 13.47
N CYS A 388 -17.12 4.81 13.67
CA CYS A 388 -17.34 3.53 14.36
C CYS A 388 -17.74 3.73 15.83
N PHE A 389 -17.15 4.73 16.50
CA PHE A 389 -17.49 5.07 17.88
C PHE A 389 -18.92 5.62 17.99
N ALA A 390 -19.28 6.59 17.14
CA ALA A 390 -20.60 7.21 17.12
C ALA A 390 -21.73 6.21 16.80
N THR A 391 -21.49 5.28 15.86
CA THR A 391 -22.51 4.28 15.46
C THR A 391 -22.79 3.24 16.55
N GLN A 392 -21.76 2.77 17.26
CA GLN A 392 -21.95 1.87 18.41
C GLN A 392 -22.66 2.57 19.57
N GLY A 393 -22.49 3.88 19.72
CA GLY A 393 -23.50 4.78 20.30
C GLY A 393 -23.93 4.46 21.74
N GLY A 394 -22.98 4.08 22.59
CA GLY A 394 -23.20 3.85 24.02
C GLY A 394 -22.47 4.81 24.95
N PHE A 395 -21.58 5.70 24.47
CA PHE A 395 -20.54 6.30 25.34
C PHE A 395 -20.20 7.77 25.11
N THR A 396 -21.04 8.55 24.45
CA THR A 396 -20.92 10.01 24.50
C THR A 396 -21.70 10.58 25.67
N ALA A 397 -21.40 11.84 26.01
CA ALA A 397 -22.11 12.58 27.06
C ALA A 397 -23.63 12.71 26.81
N TYR A 398 -24.10 12.25 25.65
CA TYR A 398 -25.48 12.20 25.21
C TYR A 398 -26.22 10.89 25.51
N GLU A 399 -25.62 9.91 26.19
CA GLU A 399 -26.33 8.69 26.65
C GLU A 399 -27.57 9.02 27.51
N LYS A 400 -27.56 10.19 28.17
CA LYS A 400 -28.67 10.74 28.98
C LYS A 400 -29.73 11.52 28.16
N TYR A 401 -29.52 11.70 26.86
CA TYR A 401 -30.39 12.48 25.98
C TYR A 401 -31.01 11.57 24.92
N ASP A 402 -32.23 11.90 24.46
CA ASP A 402 -33.00 11.07 23.52
C ASP A 402 -32.23 10.69 22.26
N GLY A 403 -32.65 9.61 21.60
CA GLY A 403 -31.99 9.01 20.41
C GLY A 403 -31.73 9.97 19.23
N VAL A 404 -32.34 11.16 19.26
CA VAL A 404 -32.03 12.32 18.42
C VAL A 404 -30.57 12.76 18.54
N ALA A 405 -30.03 12.84 19.76
CA ALA A 405 -28.66 13.27 20.01
C ALA A 405 -27.64 12.25 19.45
N ARG A 406 -27.91 10.96 19.63
CA ARG A 406 -27.16 9.85 19.02
C ARG A 406 -27.21 9.91 17.49
N TRP A 407 -28.39 10.17 16.90
CA TRP A 407 -28.55 10.30 15.45
C TRP A 407 -27.75 11.50 14.89
N HIS A 408 -27.77 12.62 15.59
CA HIS A 408 -27.00 13.81 15.25
C HIS A 408 -25.48 13.56 15.28
N GLU A 409 -24.98 12.84 16.28
CA GLU A 409 -23.57 12.45 16.39
C GLU A 409 -23.13 11.54 15.24
N VAL A 410 -23.87 10.47 14.96
CA VAL A 410 -23.60 9.55 13.84
C VAL A 410 -23.49 10.32 12.52
N ILE A 411 -24.35 11.29 12.28
CA ILE A 411 -24.30 12.14 11.08
C ILE A 411 -23.12 13.12 11.14
N ALA A 412 -22.80 13.69 12.29
CA ALA A 412 -21.63 14.56 12.43
C ALA A 412 -20.33 13.84 12.05
N SER A 413 -20.13 12.62 12.56
CA SER A 413 -18.99 11.76 12.25
C SER A 413 -19.00 11.23 10.82
N LEU A 414 -20.16 10.83 10.29
CA LEU A 414 -20.31 10.44 8.88
C LEU A 414 -19.92 11.58 7.92
N MET A 415 -20.28 12.82 8.25
CA MET A 415 -19.88 14.00 7.48
C MET A 415 -18.38 14.28 7.62
N GLY A 416 -17.76 13.98 8.76
CA GLY A 416 -16.30 14.03 8.93
C GLY A 416 -15.57 13.02 8.05
N LEU A 417 -16.08 11.78 7.98
CA LEU A 417 -15.59 10.73 7.10
C LEU A 417 -15.79 11.09 5.61
N TYR A 418 -16.93 11.65 5.24
CA TYR A 418 -17.17 12.15 3.88
C TYR A 418 -16.20 13.29 3.51
N LEU A 419 -15.95 14.22 4.43
CA LEU A 419 -15.02 15.33 4.25
C LEU A 419 -13.58 14.82 4.02
N SER A 420 -13.11 13.90 4.85
CA SER A 420 -11.74 13.37 4.75
C SER A 420 -11.54 12.48 3.51
N ALA A 421 -12.49 11.60 3.20
CA ALA A 421 -12.47 10.80 1.97
C ALA A 421 -12.54 11.67 0.69
N GLY A 422 -13.30 12.77 0.72
CA GLY A 422 -13.33 13.72 -0.39
C GLY A 422 -12.03 14.50 -0.58
N LEU A 423 -11.30 14.82 0.50
CA LEU A 423 -9.94 15.38 0.40
C LEU A 423 -8.95 14.39 -0.26
N LEU A 424 -9.05 13.09 0.04
CA LEU A 424 -8.26 12.06 -0.66
C LEU A 424 -8.62 11.98 -2.15
N PHE A 425 -9.92 11.98 -2.48
CA PHE A 425 -10.35 11.99 -3.87
C PHE A 425 -9.83 13.24 -4.61
N MET A 426 -9.93 14.42 -4.01
CA MET A 426 -9.42 15.66 -4.58
C MET A 426 -7.90 15.65 -4.71
N ALA A 427 -7.16 15.09 -3.74
CA ALA A 427 -5.72 14.91 -3.86
C ALA A 427 -5.38 14.17 -5.15
N SER A 428 -6.01 13.01 -5.41
CA SER A 428 -5.78 12.17 -6.61
C SER A 428 -5.84 12.91 -7.95
N VAL A 429 -6.61 14.02 -8.01
CA VAL A 429 -6.81 14.86 -9.20
C VAL A 429 -5.85 16.06 -9.24
N LEU A 430 -5.44 16.60 -8.09
CA LEU A 430 -4.72 17.88 -7.95
C LEU A 430 -3.19 17.75 -7.83
N HIS A 431 -2.59 16.86 -8.61
CA HIS A 431 -1.16 16.58 -8.54
C HIS A 431 -0.27 17.36 -9.54
N HIS A 432 -0.89 18.02 -10.53
CA HIS A 432 -0.27 19.01 -11.40
C HIS A 432 -1.02 20.34 -11.26
N ALA A 433 -0.32 21.47 -11.41
CA ALA A 433 -0.97 22.77 -11.59
C ALA A 433 -1.79 22.70 -12.89
N PRO A 434 -3.14 22.70 -12.82
CA PRO A 434 -3.94 22.39 -13.99
C PRO A 434 -4.11 23.64 -14.86
N ARG A 435 -4.13 23.46 -16.18
CA ARG A 435 -4.36 24.55 -17.15
C ARG A 435 -5.78 25.13 -17.10
N VAL A 436 -6.70 24.46 -16.39
CA VAL A 436 -8.08 24.91 -16.13
C VAL A 436 -8.30 24.86 -14.61
N GLN A 437 -8.96 25.88 -14.06
CA GLN A 437 -8.98 26.12 -12.61
C GLN A 437 -9.49 24.90 -11.81
N PRO A 438 -8.76 24.42 -10.79
CA PRO A 438 -9.20 23.29 -9.97
C PRO A 438 -10.34 23.66 -9.01
N PHE A 439 -10.64 24.96 -8.92
CA PHE A 439 -11.64 25.54 -8.04
C PHE A 439 -13.04 24.98 -8.29
N ASP A 440 -13.44 24.71 -9.54
CA ASP A 440 -14.81 24.23 -9.83
C ASP A 440 -15.13 22.92 -9.11
N LYS A 441 -14.22 21.94 -9.13
CA LYS A 441 -14.42 20.64 -8.45
C LYS A 441 -14.42 20.80 -6.93
N LEU A 442 -13.52 21.64 -6.40
CA LEU A 442 -13.47 21.94 -4.97
C LEU A 442 -14.73 22.69 -4.50
N LEU A 443 -15.27 23.58 -5.36
CA LEU A 443 -16.46 24.37 -5.12
C LEU A 443 -17.72 23.49 -5.14
N TRP A 444 -17.89 22.63 -6.14
CA TRP A 444 -18.99 21.64 -6.18
C TRP A 444 -18.97 20.72 -4.96
N TRP A 445 -17.78 20.29 -4.53
CA TRP A 445 -17.63 19.43 -3.36
C TRP A 445 -17.92 20.18 -2.05
N ALA A 446 -17.43 21.41 -1.90
CA ALA A 446 -17.75 22.28 -0.76
C ALA A 446 -19.25 22.65 -0.72
N GLN A 447 -19.90 22.82 -1.87
CA GLN A 447 -21.34 23.03 -1.99
C GLN A 447 -22.14 21.78 -1.56
N ALA A 448 -21.74 20.59 -2.00
CA ALA A 448 -22.36 19.34 -1.55
C ALA A 448 -22.24 19.14 -0.02
N PHE A 449 -21.07 19.44 0.54
CA PHE A 449 -20.85 19.45 1.99
C PHE A 449 -21.72 20.50 2.70
N ALA A 450 -21.80 21.73 2.18
CA ALA A 450 -22.61 22.80 2.75
C ALA A 450 -24.11 22.45 2.76
N VAL A 451 -24.63 21.84 1.68
CA VAL A 451 -26.01 21.35 1.62
C VAL A 451 -26.25 20.22 2.64
N ALA A 452 -25.33 19.25 2.74
CA ALA A 452 -25.45 18.15 3.70
C ALA A 452 -25.39 18.64 5.17
N LYS A 453 -24.51 19.60 5.48
CA LYS A 453 -24.43 20.23 6.81
C LYS A 453 -25.62 21.13 7.11
N LEU A 454 -26.15 21.87 6.13
CA LEU A 454 -27.37 22.64 6.31
C LEU A 454 -28.54 21.72 6.62
N ALA A 455 -28.71 20.62 5.87
CA ALA A 455 -29.74 19.63 6.14
C ALA A 455 -29.60 18.99 7.53
N GLN A 456 -28.38 18.63 7.96
CA GLN A 456 -28.11 18.17 9.34
C GLN A 456 -28.62 19.19 10.37
N ILE A 457 -28.20 20.46 10.25
CA ILE A 457 -28.55 21.51 11.22
C ILE A 457 -30.05 21.77 11.22
N THR A 458 -30.70 21.84 10.05
CA THR A 458 -32.15 22.04 9.96
C THR A 458 -32.92 20.91 10.65
N VAL A 459 -32.56 19.64 10.41
CA VAL A 459 -33.22 18.51 11.07
C VAL A 459 -32.99 18.54 12.59
N SER A 460 -31.77 18.81 13.06
CA SER A 460 -31.49 18.95 14.49
C SER A 460 -32.31 20.06 15.15
N VAL A 461 -32.38 21.25 14.54
CA VAL A 461 -33.18 22.38 15.06
C VAL A 461 -34.66 22.04 15.06
N SER A 462 -35.20 21.42 14.00
CA SER A 462 -36.60 21.00 13.95
C SER A 462 -36.95 19.97 15.02
N ILE A 463 -36.07 19.02 15.32
CA ILE A 463 -36.34 18.01 16.35
C ILE A 463 -36.22 18.61 17.75
N SER A 464 -35.21 19.45 18.03
CA SER A 464 -35.11 20.17 19.31
C SER A 464 -36.35 21.05 19.56
N TYR A 465 -36.82 21.78 18.54
CA TYR A 465 -38.01 22.62 18.65
C TYR A 465 -39.30 21.82 18.94
N ASN A 466 -39.42 20.61 18.36
CA ASN A 466 -40.56 19.72 18.59
C ASN A 466 -40.47 18.90 19.88
N ALA A 467 -39.32 18.92 20.59
CA ALA A 467 -39.15 18.25 21.88
C ALA A 467 -39.41 19.18 23.08
N GLU A 468 -39.47 20.50 22.85
CA GLU A 468 -39.80 21.52 23.85
C GLU A 468 -41.28 21.95 23.80
N ALA A 469 -42.08 21.41 22.88
CA ALA A 469 -43.48 21.73 22.62
C ALA A 469 -44.44 20.57 22.98
#